data_AF-A0A3M7MNC8-F1
#
_entry.id   AF-A0A3M7MNC8-F1
#
_cell.length_a   1.000
_cell.length_b   1.000
_cell.length_c   1.000
_cell.angle_alpha   90.00
_cell.angle_beta   90.00
_cell.angle_gamma   90.00
#
_symmetry.space_group_name_H-M   'P 1'
#
loop_
_entity.id
_entity.type
_entity.pdbx_description
1 polymer ?
#
loop_
_entity_poly.entity_id
_entity_poly.type
_entity_poly.pdbx_seq_one_letter_code
_entity_poly.pdbx_strand_id
1 'polypeptide(L)'
;MPPTTTATAEAEALLVSIREQQSLHPLSIINPTSSDRPDDPSSLLSPSSLALDLNHYRDLFSKLRFSYLEQVSKEKYVRSIVGDPPVVVSAADNAALEEKLAVMKQELKAKKEANEQLVAEMEEIARAVAQRYDQVNAGMHTLDTLPREIELLQAEVDALKQQVAEKREALGGGSSGHEEDDPRLNMSLADTEAALKESRAQNAELDREIERLQRQMPAKDRECKKAERDLETLERRRNEVTSQATEAMRIRAEGGRDYVGEKGKWYAAQETVMNGLLGIEQAS
;
A
#
# COMPACT_ATOMS: atom_id res chain seq x y z
N MET A 1 -65.27 84.38 -56.37
CA MET A 1 -63.84 84.72 -56.21
C MET A 1 -63.32 84.03 -54.96
N PRO A 2 -62.13 83.40 -55.01
CA PRO A 2 -61.68 82.35 -54.09
C PRO A 2 -60.90 82.90 -52.88
N PRO A 3 -61.06 82.31 -51.68
CA PRO A 3 -60.07 82.43 -50.61
C PRO A 3 -59.73 81.06 -49.98
N THR A 4 -59.31 80.07 -50.76
CA THR A 4 -58.87 78.76 -50.22
C THR A 4 -57.43 78.39 -50.54
N THR A 5 -56.77 79.09 -51.47
CA THR A 5 -55.38 78.81 -51.85
C THR A 5 -54.36 79.31 -50.82
N THR A 6 -54.69 80.33 -50.03
CA THR A 6 -53.80 80.91 -49.03
C THR A 6 -53.59 80.00 -47.82
N ALA A 7 -54.63 79.31 -47.33
CA ALA A 7 -54.51 78.45 -46.15
C ALA A 7 -53.70 77.16 -46.42
N THR A 8 -53.85 76.57 -47.61
CA THR A 8 -53.02 75.42 -48.01
C THR A 8 -51.58 75.83 -48.28
N ALA A 9 -51.35 77.01 -48.86
CA ALA A 9 -50.00 77.54 -49.07
C ALA A 9 -49.29 77.88 -47.73
N GLU A 10 -50.03 78.39 -46.73
CA GLU A 10 -49.50 78.64 -45.39
C GLU A 10 -49.18 77.33 -44.63
N ALA A 11 -50.00 76.29 -44.78
CA ALA A 11 -49.72 74.97 -44.21
C ALA A 11 -48.51 74.29 -44.86
N GLU A 12 -48.36 74.40 -46.18
CA GLU A 12 -47.18 73.94 -46.90
C GLU A 12 -45.92 74.73 -46.52
N ALA A 13 -46.03 76.06 -46.37
CA ALA A 13 -44.94 76.91 -45.91
C ALA A 13 -44.50 76.59 -44.47
N LEU A 14 -45.45 76.28 -43.58
CA LEU A 14 -45.15 75.83 -42.22
C LEU A 14 -44.50 74.44 -42.20
N LEU A 15 -44.91 73.52 -43.07
CA LEU A 15 -44.26 72.21 -43.22
C LEU A 15 -42.83 72.33 -43.77
N VAL A 16 -42.60 73.24 -44.72
CA VAL A 16 -41.25 73.55 -45.24
C VAL A 16 -40.40 74.20 -44.16
N SER A 17 -40.95 75.14 -43.39
CA SER A 17 -40.25 75.80 -42.28
C SER A 17 -39.93 74.84 -41.13
N ILE A 18 -40.85 73.93 -40.78
CA ILE A 18 -40.59 72.86 -39.80
C ILE A 18 -39.55 71.89 -40.33
N ARG A 19 -39.54 71.57 -41.63
CA ARG A 19 -38.51 70.73 -42.27
C ARG A 19 -37.13 71.41 -42.30
N GLU A 20 -37.07 72.72 -42.47
CA GLU A 20 -35.85 73.53 -42.32
C GLU A 20 -35.39 73.63 -40.86
N GLN A 21 -36.31 73.80 -39.91
CA GLN A 21 -35.95 73.80 -38.49
C GLN A 21 -35.52 72.42 -37.99
N GLN A 22 -36.08 71.35 -38.56
CA GLN A 22 -35.67 69.97 -38.29
C GLN A 22 -34.35 69.60 -38.98
N SER A 23 -33.97 70.26 -40.09
CA SER A 23 -32.66 70.05 -40.73
C SER A 23 -31.52 70.74 -39.98
N LEU A 24 -31.82 71.73 -39.12
CA LEU A 24 -30.85 72.37 -38.24
C LEU A 24 -30.47 71.52 -37.01
N HIS A 25 -31.26 70.50 -36.67
CA HIS A 25 -31.04 69.67 -35.47
C HIS A 25 -30.41 68.26 -35.62
N PRO A 26 -30.12 67.65 -36.79
CA PRO A 26 -29.50 66.32 -36.84
C PRO A 26 -27.97 66.36 -37.03
N LEU A 27 -27.38 67.50 -37.40
CA LEU A 27 -25.95 67.58 -37.75
C LEU A 27 -25.09 68.30 -36.71
N SER A 28 -25.68 68.95 -35.71
CA SER A 28 -24.92 69.64 -34.64
C SER A 28 -24.24 68.69 -33.64
N ILE A 29 -24.52 67.38 -33.68
CA ILE A 29 -23.84 66.39 -32.81
C ILE A 29 -22.42 66.08 -33.31
N ILE A 30 -22.09 66.47 -34.54
CA ILE A 30 -20.76 66.31 -35.13
C ILE A 30 -19.99 67.62 -34.96
N ASN A 31 -19.60 67.95 -33.73
CA ASN A 31 -18.54 68.92 -33.51
C ASN A 31 -17.33 68.16 -32.95
N PRO A 32 -16.36 67.73 -33.78
CA PRO A 32 -15.13 67.14 -33.30
C PRO A 32 -14.24 68.26 -32.78
N THR A 33 -14.60 68.84 -31.64
CA THR A 33 -13.66 69.62 -30.81
C THR A 33 -12.94 68.65 -29.88
N SER A 34 -12.17 67.73 -30.46
CA SER A 34 -11.07 67.06 -29.77
C SER A 34 -9.84 67.21 -30.64
N SER A 35 -9.11 68.28 -30.37
CA SER A 35 -7.72 68.48 -30.75
C SER A 35 -6.88 67.34 -30.17
N ASP A 36 -6.81 66.21 -30.86
CA ASP A 36 -5.72 65.24 -30.70
C ASP A 36 -5.66 64.34 -31.93
N ARG A 37 -4.99 64.82 -32.98
CA ARG A 37 -4.72 64.05 -34.19
C ARG A 37 -3.19 63.91 -34.27
N PRO A 38 -2.61 62.72 -34.01
CA PRO A 38 -1.18 62.51 -34.22
C PRO A 38 -0.94 62.37 -35.73
N ASP A 39 -0.09 63.23 -36.29
CA ASP A 39 0.32 63.27 -37.70
C ASP A 39 1.22 62.09 -38.14
N ASP A 40 1.07 60.89 -37.55
CA ASP A 40 1.90 59.72 -37.88
C ASP A 40 1.04 58.52 -38.34
N PRO A 41 1.12 58.10 -39.63
CA PRO A 41 0.33 56.98 -40.17
C PRO A 41 0.64 55.64 -39.49
N SER A 42 1.74 55.57 -38.72
CA SER A 42 2.20 54.37 -38.01
C SER A 42 1.51 54.18 -36.65
N SER A 43 1.03 55.26 -36.04
CA SER A 43 0.36 55.24 -34.72
C SER A 43 -1.14 54.88 -34.83
N LEU A 44 -1.71 54.97 -36.04
CA LEU A 44 -3.08 54.56 -36.35
C LEU A 44 -3.28 53.05 -36.45
N LEU A 45 -2.19 52.26 -36.45
CA LEU A 45 -2.23 50.80 -36.61
C LEU A 45 -2.01 50.03 -35.30
N SER A 46 -1.92 50.73 -34.16
CA SER A 46 -1.87 50.08 -32.85
C SER A 46 -3.23 49.45 -32.51
N PRO A 47 -3.28 48.18 -32.05
CA PRO A 47 -4.53 47.51 -31.69
C PRO A 47 -5.41 48.30 -30.70
N SER A 48 -4.79 49.10 -29.83
CA SER A 48 -5.50 49.93 -28.86
C SER A 48 -6.18 51.15 -29.49
N SER A 49 -5.59 51.73 -30.54
CA SER A 49 -6.17 52.86 -31.28
C SER A 49 -7.38 52.41 -32.09
N LEU A 50 -7.26 51.26 -32.77
CA LEU A 50 -8.37 50.63 -33.48
C LEU A 50 -9.55 50.31 -32.54
N ALA A 51 -9.29 49.83 -31.33
CA ALA A 51 -10.33 49.54 -30.35
C ALA A 51 -11.08 50.81 -29.89
N LEU A 52 -10.37 51.93 -29.76
CA LEU A 52 -10.95 53.22 -29.38
C LEU A 52 -11.83 53.77 -30.51
N ASP A 53 -11.36 53.69 -31.76
CA ASP A 53 -12.14 54.08 -32.95
C ASP A 53 -13.39 53.21 -33.13
N LEU A 54 -13.28 51.89 -32.97
CA LEU A 54 -14.44 50.99 -33.06
C LEU A 54 -15.48 51.29 -31.98
N ASN A 55 -15.06 51.62 -30.76
CA ASN A 55 -15.98 52.05 -29.71
C ASN A 55 -16.62 53.41 -30.03
N HIS A 56 -15.86 54.36 -30.56
CA HIS A 56 -16.39 55.64 -31.00
C HIS A 56 -17.45 55.48 -32.08
N TYR A 57 -17.19 54.67 -33.12
CA TYR A 57 -18.18 54.39 -34.17
C TYR A 57 -19.40 53.64 -33.64
N ARG A 58 -19.21 52.67 -32.72
CA ARG A 58 -20.33 51.98 -32.07
C ARG A 58 -21.25 52.96 -31.36
N ASP A 59 -20.69 53.91 -30.62
CA ASP A 59 -21.48 54.91 -29.89
C ASP A 59 -22.14 55.90 -30.84
N LEU A 60 -21.43 56.35 -31.89
CA LEU A 60 -21.99 57.20 -32.94
C LEU A 60 -23.16 56.53 -33.66
N PHE A 61 -22.99 55.27 -34.11
CA PHE A 61 -24.05 54.53 -34.78
C PHE A 61 -25.20 54.21 -33.83
N SER A 62 -24.96 54.00 -32.54
CA SER A 62 -26.02 53.83 -31.54
C SER A 62 -26.85 55.11 -31.38
N LYS A 63 -26.20 56.27 -31.31
CA LYS A 63 -26.86 57.58 -31.26
C LYS A 63 -27.62 57.87 -32.56
N LEU A 64 -27.01 57.58 -33.72
CA LEU A 64 -27.64 57.77 -35.02
C LEU A 64 -28.86 56.86 -35.19
N ARG A 65 -28.76 55.59 -34.77
CA ARG A 65 -29.88 54.65 -34.76
C ARG A 65 -31.01 55.13 -33.86
N PHE A 66 -30.69 55.63 -32.65
CA PHE A 66 -31.70 56.17 -31.74
C PHE A 66 -32.42 57.38 -32.36
N SER A 67 -31.65 58.35 -32.88
CA SER A 67 -32.18 59.54 -33.54
C SER A 67 -33.04 59.20 -34.76
N TYR A 68 -32.59 58.27 -35.61
CA TYR A 68 -33.35 57.80 -36.76
C TYR A 68 -34.66 57.11 -36.35
N LEU A 69 -34.62 56.20 -35.38
CA LEU A 69 -35.82 55.52 -34.89
C LEU A 69 -36.81 56.51 -34.27
N GLU A 70 -36.31 57.48 -33.51
CA GLU A 70 -37.12 58.54 -32.94
C GLU A 70 -37.78 59.38 -34.05
N GLN A 71 -37.01 59.78 -35.06
CA GLN A 71 -37.53 60.55 -36.19
C GLN A 71 -38.58 59.77 -36.99
N VAL A 72 -38.30 58.53 -37.37
CA VAL A 72 -39.26 57.68 -38.08
C VAL A 72 -40.54 57.48 -37.26
N SER A 73 -40.41 57.35 -35.93
CA SER A 73 -41.56 57.23 -35.04
C SER A 73 -42.37 58.52 -34.96
N LYS A 74 -41.70 59.67 -34.86
CA LYS A 74 -42.33 61.00 -34.90
C LYS A 74 -43.05 61.23 -36.22
N GLU A 75 -42.41 60.93 -37.35
CA GLU A 75 -43.01 61.04 -38.68
C GLU A 75 -44.20 60.10 -38.85
N LYS A 76 -44.09 58.85 -38.40
CA LYS A 76 -45.19 57.89 -38.42
C LYS A 76 -46.36 58.34 -37.54
N TYR A 77 -46.08 58.91 -36.37
CA TYR A 77 -47.11 59.47 -35.49
C TYR A 77 -47.83 60.65 -36.14
N VAL A 78 -47.07 61.63 -36.65
CA VAL A 78 -47.63 62.79 -37.37
C VAL A 78 -48.44 62.32 -38.58
N ARG A 79 -47.95 61.35 -39.34
CA ARG A 79 -48.70 60.79 -40.48
C ARG A 79 -49.95 60.02 -40.05
N SER A 80 -49.95 59.39 -38.88
CA SER A 80 -51.10 58.69 -38.33
C SER A 80 -52.21 59.64 -37.87
N ILE A 81 -51.86 60.84 -37.38
CA ILE A 81 -52.83 61.85 -36.91
C ILE A 81 -53.28 62.80 -38.04
N VAL A 82 -52.40 63.11 -39.00
CA VAL A 82 -52.68 64.05 -40.12
C VAL A 82 -53.09 63.33 -41.41
N GLY A 83 -52.80 62.04 -41.55
CA GLY A 83 -53.17 61.26 -42.73
C GLY A 83 -54.69 61.17 -42.90
N ASP A 84 -55.17 61.24 -44.14
CA ASP A 84 -56.57 61.08 -44.50
C ASP A 84 -56.77 59.71 -45.19
N PRO A 85 -57.52 58.74 -44.59
CA PRO A 85 -58.23 58.81 -43.31
C PRO A 85 -57.32 58.56 -42.09
N PRO A 86 -57.61 59.17 -40.93
CA PRO A 86 -56.82 59.00 -39.71
C PRO A 86 -56.86 57.54 -39.25
N VAL A 87 -55.68 56.98 -38.95
CA VAL A 87 -55.59 55.60 -38.47
C VAL A 87 -56.00 55.59 -36.99
N VAL A 88 -57.29 55.38 -36.75
CA VAL A 88 -57.83 55.16 -35.41
C VAL A 88 -57.80 53.67 -35.14
N VAL A 89 -57.02 53.24 -34.15
CA VAL A 89 -57.02 51.84 -33.70
C VAL A 89 -58.41 51.53 -33.15
N SER A 90 -59.11 50.60 -33.80
CA SER A 90 -60.45 50.24 -33.35
C SER A 90 -60.39 49.31 -32.14
N ALA A 91 -61.46 49.26 -31.36
CA ALA A 91 -61.58 48.30 -30.27
C ALA A 91 -61.47 46.84 -30.77
N ALA A 92 -61.89 46.58 -32.02
CA ALA A 92 -61.75 45.27 -32.66
C ALA A 92 -60.29 44.92 -32.97
N ASP A 93 -59.49 45.90 -33.41
CA ASP A 93 -58.04 45.70 -33.66
C ASP A 93 -57.30 45.41 -32.35
N ASN A 94 -57.66 46.11 -31.27
CA ASN A 94 -57.10 45.85 -29.94
C ASN A 94 -57.46 44.45 -29.45
N ALA A 95 -58.72 44.04 -29.56
CA ALA A 95 -59.15 42.69 -29.18
C ALA A 95 -58.40 41.60 -29.98
N ALA A 96 -58.22 41.79 -31.29
CA ALA A 96 -57.47 40.86 -32.13
C ALA A 96 -55.96 40.81 -31.77
N LEU A 97 -55.38 41.93 -31.35
CA LEU A 97 -53.99 41.98 -30.87
C LEU A 97 -53.85 41.33 -29.49
N GLU A 98 -54.81 41.52 -28.60
CA GLU A 98 -54.83 40.88 -27.27
C GLU A 98 -54.94 39.35 -27.39
N GLU A 99 -55.75 38.83 -28.31
CA GLU A 99 -55.84 37.39 -28.57
C GLU A 99 -54.51 36.83 -29.07
N LYS A 100 -53.87 37.50 -30.03
CA LYS A 100 -52.54 37.12 -30.53
C LYS A 100 -51.48 37.17 -29.43
N LEU A 101 -51.50 38.21 -28.59
CA LEU A 101 -50.59 38.33 -27.46
C LEU A 101 -50.82 37.24 -26.42
N ALA A 102 -52.07 36.84 -26.16
CA ALA A 102 -52.38 35.76 -25.26
C ALA A 102 -51.77 34.42 -25.75
N VAL A 103 -51.92 34.11 -27.04
CA VAL A 103 -51.31 32.91 -27.66
C VAL A 103 -49.79 32.97 -27.57
N MET A 104 -49.18 34.07 -28.02
CA MET A 104 -47.72 34.24 -27.96
C MET A 104 -47.18 34.17 -26.54
N LYS A 105 -47.91 34.70 -25.55
CA LYS A 105 -47.53 34.63 -24.13
C LYS A 105 -47.61 33.21 -23.59
N GLN A 106 -48.62 32.44 -23.98
CA GLN A 106 -48.72 31.03 -23.61
C GLN A 106 -47.58 30.22 -24.22
N GLU A 107 -47.29 30.40 -25.51
CA GLU A 107 -46.15 29.75 -26.18
C GLU A 107 -44.82 30.12 -25.54
N LEU A 108 -44.62 31.40 -25.23
CA LEU A 108 -43.41 31.86 -24.55
C LEU A 108 -43.28 31.24 -23.16
N LYS A 109 -44.37 31.11 -22.42
CA LYS A 109 -44.37 30.46 -21.11
C LYS A 109 -44.00 28.98 -21.22
N ALA A 110 -44.61 28.25 -22.15
CA ALA A 110 -44.31 26.85 -22.40
C ALA A 110 -42.83 26.66 -22.79
N LYS A 111 -42.28 27.52 -23.66
CA LYS A 111 -40.86 27.48 -24.05
C LYS A 111 -39.92 27.81 -22.89
N LYS A 112 -40.29 28.73 -22.00
CA LYS A 112 -39.51 29.03 -20.79
C LYS A 112 -39.47 27.84 -19.85
N GLU A 113 -40.63 27.24 -19.57
CA GLU A 113 -40.74 26.06 -18.72
C GLU A 113 -39.93 24.88 -19.30
N ALA A 114 -40.00 24.65 -20.61
CA ALA A 114 -39.20 23.61 -21.29
C ALA A 114 -37.69 23.90 -21.24
N ASN A 115 -37.27 25.17 -21.36
CA ASN A 115 -35.87 25.54 -21.26
C ASN A 115 -35.34 25.37 -19.82
N GLU A 116 -36.12 25.78 -18.82
CA GLU A 116 -35.78 25.56 -17.41
C GLU A 116 -35.61 24.07 -17.09
N GLN A 117 -36.47 23.20 -17.63
CA GLN A 117 -36.32 21.75 -17.50
C GLN A 117 -35.03 21.24 -18.16
N LEU A 118 -34.75 21.67 -19.40
CA LEU A 118 -33.54 21.26 -20.12
C LEU A 118 -32.25 21.71 -19.40
N VAL A 119 -32.24 22.92 -18.83
CA VAL A 119 -31.11 23.42 -18.04
C VAL A 119 -30.92 22.57 -16.79
N ALA A 120 -32.00 22.23 -16.08
CA ALA A 120 -31.91 21.37 -14.91
C ALA A 120 -31.35 19.98 -15.24
N GLU A 121 -31.83 19.36 -16.33
CA GLU A 121 -31.30 18.07 -16.82
C GLU A 121 -29.82 18.18 -17.19
N MET A 122 -29.43 19.26 -17.88
CA MET A 122 -28.03 19.49 -18.26
C MET A 122 -27.13 19.68 -17.03
N GLU A 123 -27.59 20.37 -16.00
CA GLU A 123 -26.85 20.54 -14.75
C GLU A 123 -26.69 19.23 -13.97
N GLU A 124 -27.70 18.36 -13.99
CA GLU A 124 -27.60 17.03 -13.39
C GLU A 124 -26.58 16.16 -14.13
N ILE A 125 -26.64 16.15 -15.47
CA ILE A 125 -25.68 15.42 -16.30
C ILE A 125 -24.27 15.97 -16.10
N ALA A 126 -24.09 17.30 -16.10
CA ALA A 126 -22.80 17.93 -15.88
C ALA A 126 -22.20 17.55 -14.52
N ARG A 127 -23.01 17.54 -13.46
CA ARG A 127 -22.57 17.10 -12.12
C ARG A 127 -22.18 15.63 -12.10
N ALA A 128 -22.97 14.75 -12.73
CA ALA A 128 -22.65 13.33 -12.81
C ALA A 128 -21.37 13.06 -13.61
N VAL A 129 -21.14 13.80 -14.70
CA VAL A 129 -19.92 13.70 -15.52
C VAL A 129 -18.71 14.20 -14.75
N ALA A 130 -18.81 15.34 -14.06
CA ALA A 130 -17.73 15.85 -13.22
C ALA A 130 -17.31 14.85 -12.14
N GLN A 131 -18.27 14.26 -11.43
CA GLN A 131 -17.98 13.23 -10.42
C GLN A 131 -17.28 12.01 -11.01
N ARG A 132 -17.71 11.53 -12.19
CA ARG A 132 -17.05 10.40 -12.87
C ARG A 132 -15.64 10.77 -13.31
N TYR A 133 -15.43 11.98 -13.81
CA TYR A 133 -14.13 12.47 -14.20
C TYR A 133 -13.17 12.52 -13.00
N ASP A 134 -13.63 13.05 -11.87
CA ASP A 134 -12.84 13.11 -10.63
C ASP A 134 -12.45 11.70 -10.14
N GLN A 135 -13.37 10.73 -10.19
CA GLN A 135 -13.10 9.33 -9.84
C GLN A 135 -12.05 8.70 -10.75
N VAL A 136 -12.18 8.89 -12.07
CA VAL A 136 -11.22 8.37 -13.04
C VAL A 136 -9.84 9.01 -12.83
N ASN A 137 -9.80 10.32 -12.59
CA ASN A 137 -8.55 11.03 -12.36
C ASN A 137 -7.86 10.59 -11.05
N ALA A 138 -8.64 10.36 -9.98
CA ALA A 138 -8.13 9.76 -8.75
C ALA A 138 -7.55 8.36 -9.00
N GLY A 139 -8.25 7.51 -9.75
CA GLY A 139 -7.76 6.20 -10.16
C GLY A 139 -6.47 6.28 -10.99
N MET A 140 -6.38 7.24 -11.91
CA MET A 140 -5.20 7.46 -12.73
C MET A 140 -3.99 7.89 -11.90
N HIS A 141 -4.17 8.75 -10.89
CA HIS A 141 -3.12 9.07 -9.93
C HIS A 141 -2.64 7.84 -9.15
N THR A 142 -3.57 7.00 -8.66
CA THR A 142 -3.17 5.76 -7.97
C THR A 142 -2.42 4.80 -8.89
N LEU A 143 -2.77 4.73 -10.18
CA LEU A 143 -2.10 3.87 -11.15
C LEU A 143 -0.70 4.38 -11.52
N ASP A 144 -0.46 5.68 -11.39
CA ASP A 144 0.86 6.30 -11.61
C ASP A 144 1.80 6.03 -10.42
N THR A 145 1.28 6.05 -9.18
CA THR A 145 2.10 5.87 -7.97
C THR A 145 2.34 4.40 -7.61
N LEU A 146 1.32 3.55 -7.77
CA LEU A 146 1.33 2.17 -7.29
C LEU A 146 2.45 1.30 -7.90
N PRO A 147 2.80 1.38 -9.20
CA PRO A 147 3.89 0.60 -9.78
C PRO A 147 5.23 0.89 -9.10
N ARG A 148 5.50 2.17 -8.81
CA ARG A 148 6.72 2.58 -8.11
C ARG A 148 6.76 2.06 -6.67
N GLU A 149 5.64 2.07 -5.96
CA GLU A 149 5.54 1.49 -4.61
C GLU A 149 5.76 -0.03 -4.64
N ILE A 150 5.21 -0.73 -5.65
CA ILE A 150 5.42 -2.16 -5.84
C ILE A 150 6.91 -2.46 -6.10
N GLU A 151 7.58 -1.68 -6.95
CA GLU A 151 9.01 -1.84 -7.22
C GLU A 151 9.85 -1.63 -5.94
N LEU A 152 9.52 -0.63 -5.13
CA LEU A 152 10.18 -0.38 -3.85
C LEU A 152 9.97 -1.54 -2.86
N LEU A 153 8.74 -2.03 -2.73
CA LEU A 153 8.43 -3.16 -1.87
C LEU A 153 9.10 -4.45 -2.35
N GLN A 154 9.17 -4.67 -3.67
CA GLN A 154 9.89 -5.82 -4.24
C GLN A 154 11.39 -5.75 -3.91
N ALA A 155 12.00 -4.57 -4.07
CA ALA A 155 13.40 -4.37 -3.70
C ALA A 155 13.65 -4.61 -2.20
N GLU A 156 12.73 -4.18 -1.34
CA GLU A 156 12.81 -4.42 0.11
C GLU A 156 12.65 -5.91 0.46
N VAL A 157 11.70 -6.60 -0.17
CA VAL A 157 11.51 -8.05 0.00
C VAL A 157 12.75 -8.82 -0.44
N ASP A 158 13.37 -8.46 -1.56
CA ASP A 158 14.56 -9.13 -2.05
C ASP A 158 15.78 -8.83 -1.17
N ALA A 159 15.91 -7.61 -0.64
CA ALA A 159 16.92 -7.28 0.37
C ALA A 159 16.73 -8.08 1.67
N LEU A 160 15.49 -8.23 2.15
CA LEU A 160 15.18 -9.06 3.31
C LEU A 160 15.48 -10.54 3.06
N LYS A 161 15.16 -11.07 1.88
CA LYS A 161 15.52 -12.43 1.49
C LYS A 161 17.03 -12.63 1.49
N GLN A 162 17.79 -11.67 0.94
CA GLN A 162 19.25 -11.69 0.98
C GLN A 162 19.78 -11.69 2.41
N GLN A 163 19.28 -10.81 3.28
CA GLN A 163 19.68 -10.80 4.69
C GLN A 163 19.33 -12.10 5.42
N VAL A 164 18.19 -12.73 5.11
CA VAL A 164 17.83 -14.04 5.66
C VAL A 164 18.74 -15.13 5.12
N ALA A 165 19.08 -15.11 3.84
CA ALA A 165 20.03 -16.06 3.24
C ALA A 165 21.43 -15.89 3.86
N GLU A 166 21.94 -14.67 3.97
CA GLU A 166 23.21 -14.35 4.63
C GLU A 166 23.22 -14.79 6.09
N LYS A 167 22.13 -14.55 6.84
CA LYS A 167 22.01 -15.04 8.23
C LYS A 167 21.96 -16.56 8.29
N ARG A 168 21.28 -17.23 7.36
CA ARG A 168 21.26 -18.69 7.26
C ARG A 168 22.64 -19.24 6.92
N GLU A 169 23.37 -18.61 6.00
CA GLU A 169 24.74 -18.97 5.66
C GLU A 169 25.71 -18.68 6.81
N ALA A 170 25.53 -17.58 7.55
CA ALA A 170 26.34 -17.27 8.74
C ALA A 170 26.05 -18.23 9.91
N LEU A 171 24.79 -18.65 10.08
CA LEU A 171 24.39 -19.67 11.04
C LEU A 171 24.84 -21.08 10.60
N GLY A 172 24.84 -21.37 9.31
CA GLY A 172 25.31 -22.64 8.72
C GLY A 172 26.82 -22.72 8.51
N GLY A 173 27.54 -21.59 8.53
CA GLY A 173 28.99 -21.51 8.32
C GLY A 173 29.83 -21.61 9.60
N GLY A 174 29.19 -21.67 10.78
CA GLY A 174 29.86 -21.79 12.07
C GLY A 174 30.07 -23.22 12.56
N SER A 175 29.46 -24.22 11.93
CA SER A 175 29.56 -25.61 12.37
C SER A 175 29.86 -26.51 11.17
N SER A 176 31.09 -26.99 11.13
CA SER A 176 31.58 -28.04 10.26
C SER A 176 30.60 -29.22 10.13
N GLY A 177 30.02 -29.40 8.95
CA GLY A 177 29.91 -30.72 8.30
C GLY A 177 28.71 -31.63 8.62
N HIS A 178 27.66 -31.21 9.34
CA HIS A 178 26.55 -32.12 9.66
C HIS A 178 25.10 -31.58 9.62
N GLU A 179 24.82 -30.36 9.15
CA GLU A 179 23.49 -29.74 9.31
C GLU A 179 22.78 -29.32 8.01
N GLU A 180 23.02 -29.96 6.86
CA GLU A 180 22.27 -29.60 5.64
C GLU A 180 20.79 -30.04 5.67
N ASP A 181 20.38 -30.88 6.62
CA ASP A 181 18.99 -31.31 6.79
C ASP A 181 18.71 -31.64 8.27
N ASP A 182 18.88 -30.70 9.22
CA ASP A 182 18.25 -30.91 10.54
C ASP A 182 16.78 -30.49 10.43
N PRO A 183 15.82 -31.45 10.33
CA PRO A 183 14.41 -31.15 10.08
C PRO A 183 13.81 -30.22 11.14
N ARG A 184 14.46 -30.08 12.29
CA ARG A 184 14.12 -29.18 13.41
C ARG A 184 14.19 -27.69 13.04
N LEU A 185 15.08 -27.31 12.12
CA LEU A 185 15.25 -25.92 11.69
C LEU A 185 14.18 -25.46 10.69
N ASN A 186 13.43 -26.41 10.13
CA ASN A 186 12.33 -26.17 9.18
C ASN A 186 10.94 -26.38 9.82
N MET A 187 10.87 -26.60 11.13
CA MET A 187 9.60 -26.81 11.84
C MET A 187 8.90 -25.47 12.07
N SER A 188 7.55 -25.50 12.10
CA SER A 188 6.79 -24.33 12.52
C SER A 188 7.08 -24.01 13.99
N LEU A 189 6.88 -22.76 14.41
CA LEU A 189 7.17 -22.33 15.80
C LEU A 189 6.47 -23.25 16.82
N ALA A 190 5.21 -23.60 16.58
CA ALA A 190 4.45 -24.50 17.43
C ALA A 190 5.08 -25.90 17.54
N ASP A 191 5.59 -26.42 16.43
CA ASP A 191 6.23 -27.73 16.37
C ASP A 191 7.60 -27.71 17.07
N THR A 192 8.34 -26.60 16.98
CA THR A 192 9.60 -26.43 17.73
C THR A 192 9.37 -26.37 19.24
N GLU A 193 8.29 -25.71 19.69
CA GLU A 193 7.94 -25.65 21.11
C GLU A 193 7.56 -27.02 21.67
N ALA A 194 6.85 -27.83 20.87
CA ALA A 194 6.51 -29.21 21.25
C ALA A 194 7.77 -30.09 21.34
N ALA A 195 8.65 -30.04 20.33
CA ALA A 195 9.92 -30.78 20.35
C ALA A 195 10.82 -30.37 21.52
N LEU A 196 10.86 -29.08 21.87
CA LEU A 196 11.62 -28.58 23.01
C LEU A 196 11.08 -29.11 24.35
N LYS A 197 9.74 -29.20 24.51
CA LYS A 197 9.11 -29.78 25.70
C LYS A 197 9.45 -31.26 25.85
N GLU A 198 9.40 -32.01 24.76
CA GLU A 198 9.74 -33.44 24.74
C GLU A 198 11.22 -33.66 25.10
N SER A 199 12.13 -32.90 24.47
CA SER A 199 13.57 -32.99 24.78
C SER A 199 13.87 -32.63 26.24
N ARG A 200 13.19 -31.63 26.80
CA ARG A 200 13.31 -31.28 28.23
C ARG A 200 12.82 -32.41 29.14
N ALA A 201 11.73 -33.09 28.78
CA ALA A 201 11.22 -34.22 29.54
C ALA A 201 12.20 -35.41 29.51
N GLN A 202 12.80 -35.70 28.34
CA GLN A 202 13.82 -36.73 28.18
C GLN A 202 15.09 -36.42 28.97
N ASN A 203 15.57 -35.18 28.92
CA ASN A 203 16.73 -34.75 29.72
C ASN A 203 16.45 -34.89 31.22
N ALA A 204 15.26 -34.52 31.69
CA ALA A 204 14.89 -34.70 33.09
C ALA A 204 14.86 -36.18 33.51
N GLU A 205 14.50 -37.10 32.61
CA GLU A 205 14.56 -38.53 32.88
C GLU A 205 16.00 -39.06 32.89
N LEU A 206 16.84 -38.61 31.96
CA LEU A 206 18.26 -38.94 31.96
C LEU A 206 18.96 -38.43 33.21
N ASP A 207 18.64 -37.22 33.69
CA ASP A 207 19.19 -36.68 34.93
C ASP A 207 18.82 -37.54 36.14
N ARG A 208 17.57 -38.05 36.21
CA ARG A 208 17.16 -39.00 37.26
C ARG A 208 17.92 -40.31 37.19
N GLU A 209 18.18 -40.82 35.98
CA GLU A 209 18.95 -42.04 35.78
C GLU A 209 20.42 -41.85 36.17
N ILE A 210 21.01 -40.71 35.81
CA ILE A 210 22.37 -40.33 36.21
C ILE A 210 22.44 -40.25 37.74
N GLU A 211 21.49 -39.59 38.41
CA GLU A 211 21.44 -39.55 39.86
C GLU A 211 21.34 -40.95 40.48
N ARG A 212 20.51 -41.83 39.89
CA ARG A 212 20.35 -43.21 40.34
C ARG A 212 21.68 -43.97 40.25
N LEU A 213 22.36 -43.87 39.11
CA LEU A 213 23.66 -44.51 38.89
C LEU A 213 24.73 -43.93 39.80
N GLN A 214 24.77 -42.61 39.99
CA GLN A 214 25.69 -41.93 40.91
C GLN A 214 25.49 -42.41 42.36
N ARG A 215 24.25 -42.66 42.79
CA ARG A 215 23.95 -43.24 44.11
C ARG A 215 24.40 -44.71 44.23
N GLN A 216 24.39 -45.47 43.14
CA GLN A 216 24.84 -46.88 43.10
C GLN A 216 26.35 -47.04 42.98
N MET A 217 27.06 -46.11 42.33
CA MET A 217 28.51 -46.15 42.15
C MET A 217 29.31 -46.39 43.43
N PRO A 218 29.09 -45.67 44.56
CA PRO A 218 29.92 -45.86 45.75
C PRO A 218 29.73 -47.25 46.38
N ALA A 219 28.55 -47.88 46.22
CA ALA A 219 28.34 -49.24 46.68
C ALA A 219 29.12 -50.24 45.81
N LYS A 220 29.07 -50.08 44.49
CA LYS A 220 29.83 -50.90 43.54
C LYS A 220 31.35 -50.70 43.66
N ASP A 221 31.81 -49.48 43.89
CA ASP A 221 33.22 -49.19 44.16
C ASP A 221 33.70 -49.88 45.45
N ARG A 222 32.87 -49.93 46.50
CA ARG A 222 33.18 -50.70 47.72
C ARG A 222 33.22 -52.20 47.46
N GLU A 223 32.31 -52.73 46.66
CA GLU A 223 32.30 -54.14 46.25
C GLU A 223 33.56 -54.50 45.44
N CYS A 224 33.94 -53.68 44.45
CA CYS A 224 35.17 -53.85 43.67
C CYS A 224 36.41 -53.81 44.56
N LYS A 225 36.53 -52.80 45.44
CA LYS A 225 37.65 -52.70 46.39
C LYS A 225 37.70 -53.87 47.37
N LYS A 226 36.57 -54.49 47.68
CA LYS A 226 36.55 -55.71 48.51
C LYS A 226 37.09 -56.90 47.69
N ALA A 227 36.59 -57.08 46.47
CA ALA A 227 37.07 -58.12 45.57
C ALA A 227 38.57 -57.99 45.26
N GLU A 228 39.09 -56.77 45.07
CA GLU A 228 40.52 -56.49 44.87
C GLU A 228 41.36 -56.93 46.08
N ARG A 229 40.92 -56.61 47.31
CA ARG A 229 41.61 -57.07 48.53
C ARG A 229 41.58 -58.59 48.65
N ASP A 230 40.44 -59.21 48.38
CA ASP A 230 40.30 -60.67 48.40
C ASP A 230 41.24 -61.30 47.36
N LEU A 231 41.35 -60.72 46.16
CA LEU A 231 42.25 -61.14 45.09
C LEU A 231 43.73 -60.99 45.51
N GLU A 232 44.11 -59.87 46.12
CA GLU A 232 45.47 -59.66 46.64
C GLU A 232 45.84 -60.70 47.71
N THR A 233 44.92 -61.04 48.61
CA THR A 233 45.17 -62.09 49.62
C THR A 233 45.33 -63.48 48.99
N LEU A 234 44.53 -63.79 47.97
CA LEU A 234 44.64 -65.04 47.21
C LEU A 234 45.94 -65.09 46.40
N GLU A 235 46.38 -63.97 45.83
CA GLU A 235 47.65 -63.87 45.12
C GLU A 235 48.85 -64.04 46.05
N ARG A 236 48.84 -63.43 47.25
CA ARG A 236 49.88 -63.66 48.26
C ARG A 236 49.94 -65.13 48.67
N ARG A 237 48.78 -65.73 48.96
CA ARG A 237 48.71 -67.17 49.30
C ARG A 237 49.19 -68.05 48.15
N ARG A 238 48.82 -67.72 46.90
CA ARG A 238 49.32 -68.42 45.71
C ARG A 238 50.83 -68.27 45.58
N ASN A 239 51.37 -67.07 45.74
CA ASN A 239 52.80 -66.79 45.67
C ASN A 239 53.58 -67.55 46.75
N GLU A 240 53.09 -67.56 47.99
CA GLU A 240 53.66 -68.34 49.10
C GLU A 240 53.67 -69.84 48.79
N VAL A 241 52.54 -70.41 48.34
CA VAL A 241 52.46 -71.82 47.96
C VAL A 241 53.39 -72.13 46.78
N THR A 242 53.44 -71.27 45.76
CA THR A 242 54.37 -71.46 44.64
C THR A 242 55.83 -71.34 45.08
N SER A 243 56.15 -70.42 45.98
CA SER A 243 57.50 -70.25 46.53
C SER A 243 57.91 -71.47 47.36
N GLN A 244 57.02 -71.96 48.23
CA GLN A 244 57.21 -73.20 48.98
C GLN A 244 57.40 -74.40 48.03
N ALA A 245 56.61 -74.48 46.96
CA ALA A 245 56.74 -75.53 45.96
C ALA A 245 58.06 -75.44 45.17
N THR A 246 58.47 -74.24 44.74
CA THR A 246 59.75 -74.05 44.04
C THR A 246 60.95 -74.29 44.95
N GLU A 247 60.87 -73.91 46.23
CA GLU A 247 61.95 -74.17 47.19
C GLU A 247 62.03 -75.67 47.51
N ALA A 248 60.89 -76.35 47.66
CA ALA A 248 60.87 -77.81 47.77
C ALA A 248 61.46 -78.49 46.51
N MET A 249 61.18 -77.97 45.31
CA MET A 249 61.80 -78.46 44.07
C MET A 249 63.31 -78.13 44.00
N ARG A 250 63.74 -76.96 44.48
CA ARG A 250 65.14 -76.54 44.51
C ARG A 250 65.95 -77.39 45.50
N ILE A 251 65.44 -77.61 46.71
CA ILE A 251 66.03 -78.52 47.70
C ILE A 251 66.14 -79.94 47.14
N ARG A 252 65.11 -80.41 46.41
CA ARG A 252 65.13 -81.69 45.71
C ARG A 252 66.20 -81.77 44.61
N ALA A 253 66.47 -80.67 43.90
CA ALA A 253 67.49 -80.61 42.85
C ALA A 253 68.92 -80.44 43.40
N GLU A 254 69.10 -79.72 44.50
CA GLU A 254 70.40 -79.47 45.17
C GLU A 254 70.82 -80.61 46.13
N GLY A 255 70.03 -81.69 46.25
CA GLY A 255 70.37 -82.86 47.07
C GLY A 255 70.21 -82.66 48.57
N GLY A 256 69.45 -81.64 49.00
CA GLY A 256 69.13 -81.41 50.40
C GLY A 256 68.20 -82.49 50.96
N ARG A 257 68.44 -82.93 52.20
CA ARG A 257 67.60 -83.91 52.90
C ARG A 257 66.17 -83.38 53.07
N ASP A 258 65.25 -83.96 52.30
CA ASP A 258 63.82 -83.66 52.35
C ASP A 258 63.23 -84.18 53.65
N TYR A 259 63.27 -83.36 54.71
CA TYR A 259 62.75 -83.74 56.03
C TYR A 259 61.26 -84.11 56.02
N VAL A 260 60.47 -83.54 55.09
CA VAL A 260 59.02 -83.78 55.00
C VAL A 260 58.75 -85.06 54.20
N GLY A 261 59.45 -85.28 53.09
CA GLY A 261 59.41 -86.54 52.36
C GLY A 261 60.02 -87.71 53.14
N GLU A 262 61.09 -87.50 53.91
CA GLU A 262 61.65 -88.49 54.83
C GLU A 262 60.70 -88.77 56.00
N LYS A 263 60.05 -87.76 56.59
CA LYS A 263 58.96 -88.00 57.56
C LYS A 263 57.79 -88.71 56.93
N GLY A 264 57.39 -88.38 55.71
CA GLY A 264 56.32 -89.05 54.98
C GLY A 264 56.67 -90.52 54.70
N LYS A 265 57.91 -90.79 54.27
CA LYS A 265 58.44 -92.16 54.11
C LYS A 265 58.59 -92.89 55.45
N TRP A 266 58.95 -92.18 56.52
CA TRP A 266 59.04 -92.75 57.87
C TRP A 266 57.66 -93.04 58.46
N TYR A 267 56.68 -92.15 58.30
CA TYR A 267 55.29 -92.39 58.68
C TYR A 267 54.66 -93.49 57.82
N ALA A 268 54.93 -93.54 56.51
CA ALA A 268 54.51 -94.65 55.66
C ALA A 268 55.19 -95.97 56.05
N ALA A 269 56.48 -95.96 56.39
CA ALA A 269 57.17 -97.13 56.90
C ALA A 269 56.65 -97.54 58.28
N GLN A 270 56.34 -96.59 59.16
CA GLN A 270 55.76 -96.82 60.48
C GLN A 270 54.30 -97.28 60.36
N GLU A 271 53.54 -96.81 59.38
CA GLU A 271 52.22 -97.28 59.01
C GLU A 271 52.31 -98.72 58.47
N THR A 272 53.26 -99.04 57.60
CA THR A 272 53.50 -100.42 57.14
C THR A 272 53.90 -101.34 58.31
N VAL A 273 54.74 -100.86 59.23
CA VAL A 273 55.14 -101.62 60.44
C VAL A 273 53.97 -101.77 61.41
N MET A 274 53.17 -100.73 61.65
CA MET A 274 51.96 -100.81 62.49
C MET A 274 50.91 -101.69 61.83
N ASN A 275 50.68 -101.59 60.52
CA ASN A 275 49.77 -102.47 59.77
C ASN A 275 50.26 -103.92 59.82
N GLY A 276 51.58 -104.16 59.75
CA GLY A 276 52.16 -105.49 59.95
C GLY A 276 52.05 -106.03 61.39
N LEU A 277 52.18 -105.18 62.41
CA LEU A 277 52.03 -105.54 63.84
C LEU A 277 50.57 -105.71 64.25
N LEU A 278 49.64 -104.97 63.63
CA LEU A 278 48.20 -105.07 63.83
C LEU A 278 47.56 -106.13 62.92
N GLY A 279 48.34 -106.80 62.07
CA GLY A 279 47.86 -107.88 61.19
C GLY A 279 46.88 -107.42 60.11
N ILE A 280 46.90 -106.14 59.76
CA ILE A 280 46.06 -105.57 58.71
C ILE A 280 46.87 -105.62 57.43
N GLU A 281 46.78 -106.73 56.70
CA GLU A 281 47.21 -106.78 55.31
C GLU A 281 46.49 -105.66 54.53
N GLN A 282 47.26 -104.77 53.91
CA GLN A 282 46.72 -103.91 52.87
C GLN A 282 46.49 -104.79 51.63
N ALA A 283 45.22 -105.09 51.40
CA ALA A 283 44.72 -105.36 50.07
C ALA A 283 45.06 -104.18 49.16
N SER A 284 45.30 -104.52 47.90
CA SER A 284 45.54 -103.60 46.77
C SER A 284 44.64 -102.37 46.74
#